data_AF-A0A0E3LS55-F1
#
_entry.id   AF-A0A0E3LS55-F1
#
_cell.length_a   1.000
_cell.length_b   1.000
_cell.length_c   1.000
_cell.angle_alpha   90.00
_cell.angle_beta   90.00
_cell.angle_gamma   90.00
#
_symmetry.space_group_name_H-M   'P 1'
#
loop_
_entity.id
_entity.type
_entity.pdbx_description
1 polymer ?
#
loop_
_entity_poly.entity_id
_entity_poly.type
_entity_poly.pdbx_seq_one_letter_code
_entity_poly.pdbx_strand_id
1 'polypeptide(L)' 'MQERKFKNMDFTGTWHIYEMELWDEDYFNMDVQAYITIEQDNMGHFQFGLV' A
#
# COMPACT_ATOMS: atom_id res chain seq x y z
N MET A 1 15.84 -21.79 16.80
CA MET A 1 15.06 -21.14 15.74
C MET A 1 15.72 -19.80 15.48
N GLN A 2 16.29 -19.56 14.30
CA GLN A 2 16.94 -18.28 14.00
C GLN A 2 15.83 -17.28 13.67
N GLU A 3 15.65 -16.27 14.52
CA GLU A 3 14.86 -15.09 14.23
C GLU A 3 15.49 -14.41 13.01
N ARG A 4 14.81 -14.46 11.86
CA ARG A 4 15.22 -13.65 10.71
C ARG A 4 15.04 -12.21 11.12
N LYS A 5 16.14 -11.53 11.47
CA LYS A 5 16.17 -10.07 11.54
C LYS A 5 15.92 -9.58 10.13
N PHE A 6 14.65 -9.29 9.82
CA PHE A 6 14.29 -8.58 8.61
C PHE A 6 15.03 -7.25 8.67
N LYS A 7 16.07 -7.12 7.84
CA LYS A 7 16.69 -5.86 7.51
C LYS A 7 15.54 -4.89 7.24
N ASN A 8 15.51 -3.70 7.88
CA ASN A 8 14.53 -2.66 7.58
C ASN A 8 14.25 -2.70 6.08
N MET A 9 13.07 -3.18 5.69
CA MET A 9 12.73 -3.17 4.28
C MET A 9 12.50 -1.71 4.00
N ASP A 10 13.30 -1.14 3.11
CA ASP A 10 13.27 0.28 2.76
C ASP A 10 11.89 0.76 2.28
N PHE A 11 10.95 -0.18 2.09
CA PHE A 11 9.62 0.01 1.58
C PHE A 11 8.50 -0.19 2.62
N THR A 12 8.79 -0.62 3.85
CA THR A 12 7.76 -0.74 4.91
C THR A 12 7.12 0.62 5.18
N GLY A 13 5.79 0.68 5.17
CA GLY A 13 5.03 1.91 5.37
C GLY A 13 3.80 1.98 4.49
N THR A 14 3.15 3.16 4.49
CA THR A 14 1.98 3.46 3.67
C THR A 14 2.40 4.42 2.56
N TRP A 15 2.05 4.06 1.33
CA TRP A 15 2.36 4.79 0.11
C TRP A 15 1.06 5.20 -0.56
N HIS A 16 0.85 6.49 -0.74
CA HIS A 16 -0.34 6.98 -1.43
C HIS A 16 -0.19 6.87 -2.94
N ILE A 17 -1.30 6.51 -3.60
CA ILE A 17 -1.37 6.47 -5.06
C ILE A 17 -1.68 7.87 -5.56
N TYR A 18 -0.82 8.36 -6.45
CA TYR A 18 -0.98 9.67 -7.08
C TYR A 18 -1.68 9.57 -8.44
N GLU A 19 -1.49 8.46 -9.16
CA GLU A 19 -2.02 8.28 -10.52
C GLU A 19 -2.29 6.78 -10.79
N MET A 20 -3.32 6.47 -11.57
CA MET A 20 -3.59 5.15 -12.14
C MET A 20 -3.96 5.29 -13.62
N GLU A 21 -3.44 4.40 -14.47
CA GLU A 21 -3.67 4.47 -15.93
C GLU A 21 -5.14 4.25 -16.31
N LEU A 22 -5.85 3.36 -15.62
CA LEU A 22 -7.23 2.99 -15.95
C LEU A 22 -8.29 3.79 -15.18
N TRP A 23 -7.92 4.38 -14.05
CA TRP A 23 -8.87 4.97 -13.10
C TRP A 23 -8.46 6.40 -12.80
N ASP A 24 -9.40 7.32 -12.95
CA ASP A 24 -9.18 8.72 -12.57
C ASP A 24 -9.19 8.88 -11.04
N GLU A 25 -8.63 10.00 -10.57
CA GLU A 25 -8.46 10.33 -9.15
C GLU A 25 -9.76 10.24 -8.35
N ASP A 26 -10.85 10.77 -8.89
CA ASP A 26 -12.17 10.75 -8.26
C ASP A 26 -12.70 9.33 -8.03
N TYR A 27 -12.24 8.36 -8.84
CA TYR A 27 -12.64 6.97 -8.66
C TYR A 27 -11.77 6.25 -7.63
N PHE A 28 -10.44 6.33 -7.75
CA PHE A 28 -9.59 5.56 -6.85
C PHE A 28 -9.55 6.15 -5.42
N ASN A 29 -9.80 7.45 -5.25
CA ASN A 29 -9.90 8.12 -3.95
C ASN A 29 -11.34 8.25 -3.40
N MET A 30 -12.28 7.40 -3.84
CA MET A 30 -13.72 7.62 -3.59
C MET A 30 -14.15 7.63 -2.12
N ASP A 31 -13.61 6.75 -1.27
CA ASP A 31 -13.92 6.70 0.18
C ASP A 31 -12.77 7.25 1.03
N VAL A 32 -11.55 6.81 0.73
CA VAL A 32 -10.30 7.29 1.32
C VAL A 32 -9.26 7.45 0.22
N GLN A 33 -8.23 8.27 0.48
CA GLN A 33 -7.10 8.38 -0.43
C GLN A 33 -6.45 7.00 -0.63
N ALA A 34 -6.36 6.55 -1.87
CA ALA A 34 -5.86 5.23 -2.20
C ALA A 34 -4.41 5.04 -1.74
N TYR A 35 -4.12 3.84 -1.26
CA TYR A 35 -2.81 3.53 -0.70
C TYR A 35 -2.41 2.05 -0.84
N ILE A 36 -1.10 1.84 -0.74
CA ILE A 36 -0.47 0.54 -0.54
C ILE A 36 0.20 0.56 0.82
N THR A 37 -0.07 -0.45 1.65
CA THR A 37 0.67 -0.69 2.90
C THR A 37 1.58 -1.89 2.72
N ILE A 38 2.84 -1.75 3.12
CA ILE A 38 3.83 -2.85 3.15
C ILE A 38 4.21 -3.08 4.62
N GLU A 39 3.99 -4.29 5.09
CA GLU A 39 4.26 -4.71 6.47
C GLU A 39 5.64 -5.38 6.61
N GLN A 40 6.10 -5.50 7.86
CA GLN A 40 7.44 -6.01 8.16
C GLN A 40 7.62 -7.51 7.86
N ASP A 41 6.52 -8.24 7.71
CA ASP A 41 6.48 -9.66 7.40
C ASP A 41 6.42 -9.97 5.89
N ASN A 42 6.57 -8.94 5.04
CA ASN A 42 6.38 -8.98 3.58
C ASN A 42 4.92 -9.15 3.14
N MET A 43 3.95 -8.97 4.02
CA MET A 43 2.55 -8.82 3.62
C MET A 43 2.23 -7.36 3.27
N GLY A 44 1.08 -7.14 2.65
CA GLY A 44 0.64 -5.80 2.31
C GLY A 44 -0.82 -5.74 1.95
N HIS A 45 -1.34 -4.52 2.01
CA HIS A 45 -2.73 -4.19 1.73
C HIS A 45 -2.82 -3.16 0.63
N PHE A 46 -3.86 -3.28 -0.19
CA PHE A 46 -4.14 -2.36 -1.28
C PHE A 46 -5.58 -1.87 -1.17
N GLN A 47 -5.74 -0.55 -0.99
CA GLN A 47 -7.03 0.11 -0.82
C GLN A 47 -7.21 1.16 -1.91
N PHE A 48 -8.31 1.06 -2.66
CA PHE A 48 -8.72 2.02 -3.68
C PHE A 48 -10.22 1.86 -3.97
N GLY A 49 -10.91 2.96 -4.28
CA GLY A 49 -12.33 2.97 -4.63
C GLY A 49 -13.26 2.50 -3.49
N LEU A 50 -14.43 1.97 -3.87
CA LEU A 50 -15.38 1.29 -2.98
C LEU A 50 -15.14 -0.22 -3.07
N VAL A 51 -14.57 -0.82 -2.03
CA VAL A 51 -14.25 -2.26 -1.95
C VAL A 51 -15.23 -2.97 -1.02
#